data_AF-A0A2V1DZJ5-F1
#
_entry.id   AF-A0A2V1DZJ5-F1
#
_cell.length_a   1.000
_cell.length_b   1.000
_cell.length_c   1.000
_cell.angle_alpha   90.00
_cell.angle_beta   90.00
_cell.angle_gamma   90.00
#
_symmetry.space_group_name_H-M   'P 1'
#
loop_
_entity.id
_entity.type
_entity.pdbx_description
1 polymer ?
#
loop_
_entity_poly.entity_id
_entity_poly.type
_entity_poly.pdbx_seq_one_letter_code
_entity_poly.pdbx_strand_id
1 'polypeptide(L)'
;MTPLWAVNLLLLKFSILTLYLRIFPNKWLRRCVAIFTAFSICYTVPLIFLAAFQCNPVHATWDLDAQKNPGTKCIDWIAVLRATVVFEVIAEIVLFVLPIPIVLKLQMQKSKKIILMGFFGLGITYVLPLNACPVV
;
A
#
# COMPACT_ATOMS: atom_id res chain seq x y z
N MET A 1 17.23 7.76 3.52
CA MET A 1 16.51 7.54 4.80
C MET A 1 15.21 6.73 4.63
N THR A 2 14.57 6.71 3.45
CA THR A 2 13.33 5.97 3.17
C THR A 2 13.42 4.44 2.96
N PRO A 3 14.49 3.83 2.40
CA PRO A 3 14.46 2.40 2.05
C PRO A 3 14.50 1.49 3.29
N LEU A 4 15.22 1.89 4.34
CA LEU A 4 15.27 1.13 5.60
C LEU A 4 13.90 1.07 6.29
N TRP A 5 13.12 2.14 6.22
CA TRP A 5 11.77 2.20 6.77
C TRP A 5 10.80 1.25 6.03
N ALA A 6 10.85 1.24 4.69
CA ALA A 6 10.04 0.33 3.89
C ALA A 6 10.39 -1.15 4.14
N VAL A 7 11.69 -1.48 4.22
CA VAL A 7 12.14 -2.85 4.51
C VAL A 7 11.67 -3.31 5.90
N ASN A 8 11.72 -2.44 6.92
CA ASN A 8 11.23 -2.77 8.25
C ASN A 8 9.73 -3.07 8.28
N LEU A 9 8.91 -2.28 7.58
CA LEU A 9 7.47 -2.51 7.49
C LEU A 9 7.14 -3.83 6.79
N LEU A 10 7.85 -4.16 5.71
CA LEU A 10 7.67 -5.44 5.02
C LEU A 10 8.01 -6.62 5.94
N LEU A 11 9.14 -6.57 6.64
CA LEU A 11 9.56 -7.60 7.60
C LEU A 11 8.52 -7.81 8.70
N LEU A 12 7.95 -6.73 9.24
CA LEU A 12 6.87 -6.80 10.23
C LEU A 12 5.63 -7.49 9.66
N LYS A 13 5.19 -7.11 8.46
CA LYS A 13 4.04 -7.72 7.77
C LYS A 13 4.26 -9.23 7.58
N PHE A 14 5.44 -9.65 7.10
CA PHE A 14 5.77 -11.06 6.92
C PHE A 14 5.89 -11.83 8.24
N SER A 15 6.42 -11.21 9.30
CA SER A 15 6.51 -11.83 10.63
C SER A 15 5.13 -12.16 11.20
N ILE A 16 4.19 -11.20 11.13
CA ILE A 16 2.80 -11.40 11.56
C ILE A 16 2.14 -12.51 10.75
N LEU A 17 2.34 -12.52 9.44
CA LEU A 17 1.79 -13.52 8.53
C LEU A 17 2.30 -14.93 8.85
N THR A 18 3.61 -15.04 9.14
CA THR A 18 4.26 -16.30 9.51
C THR A 18 3.78 -16.79 10.87
N LEU A 19 3.60 -15.89 11.83
CA LEU A 19 3.02 -16.19 13.14
C LEU A 19 1.58 -16.73 12.99
N TYR A 20 0.76 -16.12 12.12
CA TYR A 20 -0.60 -16.60 11.84
C TYR A 20 -0.62 -17.99 11.20
N LEU A 21 0.27 -18.26 10.24
CA LEU A 21 0.41 -19.59 9.63
C LEU A 21 0.85 -20.65 10.63
N ARG A 22 1.68 -20.28 11.61
CA ARG A 22 2.15 -21.18 12.68
C ARG A 22 1.05 -21.49 13.71
N ILE A 23 0.27 -20.49 14.11
CA ILE A 23 -0.80 -20.65 15.10
C ILE A 23 -1.99 -21.40 14.51
N PHE A 24 -2.38 -21.08 13.27
CA PHE A 24 -3.53 -21.68 12.60
C PHE A 24 -3.09 -22.35 11.29
N PRO A 25 -2.78 -23.66 11.29
CA PRO A 25 -2.40 -24.40 10.10
C PRO A 25 -3.63 -24.65 9.18
N ASN A 26 -4.22 -23.57 8.66
CA ASN A 26 -5.40 -23.61 7.81
C ASN A 26 -4.98 -23.41 6.34
N LYS A 27 -5.39 -24.34 5.46
CA LYS A 27 -5.12 -24.28 4.01
C LYS A 27 -5.72 -23.02 3.36
N TRP A 28 -6.82 -22.49 3.90
CA TRP A 28 -7.42 -21.25 3.43
C TRP A 28 -6.54 -20.03 3.71
N LEU A 29 -6.00 -19.93 4.93
CA LEU A 29 -5.09 -18.86 5.34
C LEU A 29 -3.84 -18.83 4.45
N ARG A 30 -3.24 -19.99 4.17
CA ARG A 30 -2.07 -20.11 3.30
C ARG A 30 -2.34 -19.64 1.87
N ARG A 31 -3.54 -19.89 1.31
CA ARG A 31 -3.94 -19.37 0.00
C ARG A 31 -4.11 -17.85 0.01
N CYS A 32 -4.79 -17.30 1.02
CA CYS A 32 -4.96 -15.86 1.14
C CYS A 32 -3.63 -15.12 1.27
N VAL A 33 -2.69 -15.68 2.04
CA VAL A 33 -1.32 -15.17 2.14
C VAL A 33 -0.61 -15.18 0.79
N ALA A 34 -0.65 -16.30 0.06
CA ALA A 34 -0.02 -16.38 -1.26
C ALA A 34 -0.63 -15.39 -2.27
N ILE A 35 -1.96 -15.23 -2.25
CA ILE A 35 -2.67 -14.26 -3.10
C ILE A 35 -2.25 -12.83 -2.73
N PHE A 36 -2.16 -12.50 -1.44
CA PHE A 36 -1.75 -11.20 -0.97
C PHE A 36 -0.30 -10.86 -1.37
N THR A 37 0.61 -11.83 -1.23
CA THR A 37 2.00 -11.67 -1.67
C THR A 37 2.06 -11.47 -3.19
N ALA A 38 1.32 -12.25 -3.98
CA ALA A 38 1.26 -12.08 -5.43
C ALA A 38 0.69 -10.70 -5.82
N PHE A 39 -0.39 -10.26 -5.17
CA PHE A 39 -0.99 -8.94 -5.38
C PHE A 39 0.01 -7.81 -5.07
N SER A 40 0.74 -7.90 -3.95
CA SER A 40 1.74 -6.91 -3.57
C SER A 40 2.90 -6.83 -4.57
N ILE A 41 3.34 -7.97 -5.12
CA ILE A 41 4.35 -7.99 -6.19
C ILE A 41 3.79 -7.35 -7.48
N CYS A 42 2.57 -7.72 -7.89
CA CYS A 42 1.92 -7.15 -9.07
C CYS A 42 1.72 -5.64 -8.98
N TYR A 43 1.53 -5.09 -7.77
CA TYR A 43 1.39 -3.65 -7.58
C TYR A 43 2.73 -2.91 -7.51
N THR A 44 3.74 -3.50 -6.86
CA THR A 44 5.07 -2.88 -6.69
C THR A 44 5.86 -2.82 -8.00
N VAL A 45 5.75 -3.83 -8.86
CA VAL A 45 6.53 -3.89 -10.13
C VAL A 45 6.21 -2.70 -11.05
N PRO A 46 4.93 -2.40 -11.39
CA PRO A 46 4.58 -1.22 -12.19
C PRO A 46 5.04 0.10 -11.58
N LEU A 47 5.01 0.24 -10.24
CA LEU A 47 5.50 1.43 -9.57
C LEU A 47 6.99 1.65 -9.75
N ILE A 48 7.79 0.58 -9.73
CA ILE A 48 9.23 0.67 -10.01
C ILE A 48 9.47 1.11 -11.45
N PHE A 49 8.70 0.58 -12.42
CA PHE A 49 8.78 1.03 -13.81
C PHE A 49 8.34 2.48 -13.98
N LEU A 50 7.27 2.91 -13.30
CA LEU A 50 6.82 4.30 -13.30
C LEU A 50 7.85 5.25 -12.68
N ALA A 51 8.52 4.83 -11.61
CA ALA A 51 9.61 5.60 -10.99
C ALA A 51 10.84 5.68 -11.91
N ALA A 52 11.19 4.60 -12.61
CA ALA A 52 12.31 4.56 -13.55
C ALA A 52 12.04 5.38 -14.83
N PHE A 53 10.79 5.37 -15.31
CA PHE A 53 10.33 6.10 -16.50
C PHE A 53 9.41 7.27 -16.15
N GLN A 54 9.73 8.00 -15.08
CA GLN A 54 8.91 9.10 -14.58
C GLN A 54 8.77 10.27 -15.57
N CYS A 55 9.71 10.44 -16.50
CA CYS A 55 9.63 11.39 -17.61
C CYS A 55 10.05 10.74 -18.93
N ASN A 56 9.41 11.16 -20.02
CA ASN A 56 9.89 10.90 -21.37
C ASN A 56 10.32 12.24 -22.01
N PRO A 57 11.63 12.46 -22.24
CA PRO A 57 12.78 11.57 -22.04
C PRO A 57 13.26 11.51 -20.57
N VAL A 58 13.86 10.35 -20.18
CA VAL A 58 14.37 10.09 -18.81
C VAL A 58 15.40 11.14 -18.35
N HIS A 59 16.10 11.77 -19.30
CA HIS A 59 17.12 12.77 -19.05
C HIS A 59 16.56 14.09 -18.50
N ALA A 60 15.27 14.37 -18.73
CA ALA A 60 14.60 15.55 -18.18
C ALA A 60 14.28 15.42 -16.68
N THR A 61 14.61 14.28 -16.05
CA THR A 61 14.41 14.09 -14.61
C THR A 61 15.47 14.78 -13.76
N TRP A 62 16.67 15.00 -14.31
CA TRP A 62 17.78 15.67 -13.62
C TRP A 62 18.19 17.00 -14.27
N ASP A 63 17.72 17.28 -15.49
CA ASP A 63 18.08 18.47 -16.25
C ASP A 63 16.88 19.40 -16.45
N LEU A 64 16.83 20.49 -15.66
CA LEU A 64 15.71 21.45 -15.62
C LEU A 64 15.50 22.17 -16.97
N ASP A 65 16.56 22.34 -17.76
CA ASP A 65 16.49 22.94 -19.09
C ASP A 65 15.84 22.00 -20.12
N ALA A 66 16.03 20.68 -19.99
CA ALA A 66 15.33 19.69 -20.80
C ALA A 66 13.84 19.56 -20.44
N GLN A 67 13.46 19.96 -19.23
CA GLN A 67 12.05 19.98 -18.77
C GLN A 67 11.23 21.10 -19.41
N LYS A 68 11.89 22.19 -19.86
CA LYS A 68 11.26 23.33 -20.57
C LYS A 68 10.90 23.04 -22.03
N ASN A 69 11.39 21.94 -22.60
CA ASN A 69 11.09 21.59 -23.98
C ASN A 69 9.62 21.14 -24.14
N PRO A 70 8.90 21.61 -25.17
CA PRO A 70 7.47 21.34 -25.36
C PRO A 70 7.12 19.87 -25.66
N GLY A 71 8.13 19.01 -25.85
CA GLY A 71 7.98 17.56 -26.03
C GLY A 71 8.11 16.73 -24.75
N THR A 72 8.52 17.33 -23.62
CA THR A 72 8.78 16.60 -22.38
C THR A 72 7.47 16.33 -21.63
N LYS A 73 7.12 15.05 -21.48
CA LYS A 73 5.98 14.63 -20.66
C LYS A 73 6.49 13.89 -19.43
N CYS A 74 6.28 14.50 -18.26
CA CYS A 74 6.54 13.89 -16.96
C CYS A 74 5.22 13.43 -16.33
N ILE A 75 5.25 12.30 -15.66
CA ILE A 75 4.14 11.78 -14.87
C ILE A 75 4.07 12.55 -13.55
N ASP A 76 2.86 12.87 -13.11
CA ASP A 76 2.62 13.46 -11.80
C ASP A 76 2.93 12.45 -10.69
N TRP A 77 4.08 12.66 -10.04
CA TRP A 77 4.54 11.83 -8.93
C TRP A 77 3.59 11.87 -7.72
N ILE A 78 2.86 12.97 -7.53
CA ILE A 78 1.91 13.12 -6.42
C ILE A 78 0.72 12.17 -6.62
N ALA A 79 0.25 12.02 -7.85
CA ALA A 79 -0.82 11.08 -8.18
C ALA A 79 -0.38 9.62 -7.93
N VAL A 80 0.85 9.27 -8.31
CA VAL A 80 1.43 7.94 -8.10
C VAL A 80 1.62 7.63 -6.62
N LEU A 81 2.13 8.59 -5.85
CA LEU A 81 2.26 8.47 -4.38
C LEU A 81 0.91 8.27 -3.71
N ARG A 82 -0.10 9.05 -4.10
CA ARG A 82 -1.45 8.93 -3.53
C ARG A 82 -2.03 7.54 -3.79
N ALA A 83 -1.91 7.03 -5.01
CA ALA A 83 -2.33 5.66 -5.32
C ALA A 83 -1.60 4.66 -4.41
N THR A 84 -0.28 4.76 -4.31
CA THR A 84 0.56 3.90 -3.48
C THR A 84 0.10 3.86 -2.02
N VAL A 85 -0.16 5.01 -1.43
CA VAL A 85 -0.66 5.09 -0.04
C VAL A 85 -2.01 4.39 0.10
N VAL A 86 -2.94 4.59 -0.84
CA VAL A 86 -4.26 3.93 -0.80
C VAL A 86 -4.11 2.41 -0.86
N PHE A 87 -3.28 1.88 -1.75
CA PHE A 87 -3.06 0.44 -1.87
C PHE A 87 -2.39 -0.16 -0.62
N GLU A 88 -1.40 0.52 -0.05
CA GLU A 88 -0.76 0.10 1.20
C GLU A 88 -1.74 0.04 2.38
N VAL A 89 -2.62 1.04 2.49
CA VAL A 89 -3.69 1.06 3.51
C VAL A 89 -4.66 -0.10 3.34
N ILE A 90 -5.11 -0.36 2.10
CA ILE A 90 -5.97 -1.51 1.80
C ILE A 90 -5.26 -2.81 2.20
N ALA A 91 -3.97 -2.92 1.90
CA ALA A 91 -3.17 -4.08 2.24
C ALA A 91 -3.10 -4.34 3.75
N GLU A 92 -2.93 -3.29 4.56
CA GLU A 92 -2.95 -3.39 6.02
C GLU A 92 -4.31 -3.82 6.56
N ILE A 93 -5.41 -3.29 5.99
CA ILE A 93 -6.75 -3.69 6.36
C ILE A 93 -6.98 -5.17 6.09
N VAL A 94 -6.59 -5.67 4.91
CA VAL A 94 -6.71 -7.11 4.58
C VAL A 94 -5.94 -7.96 5.57
N LEU A 95 -4.71 -7.56 5.91
CA LEU A 95 -3.87 -8.20 6.92
C LEU A 95 -4.56 -8.28 8.30
N PHE A 96 -5.20 -7.19 8.73
CA PHE A 96 -5.96 -7.14 9.99
C PHE A 96 -7.25 -7.96 9.95
N VAL A 97 -7.95 -8.00 8.80
CA VAL A 97 -9.18 -8.78 8.64
C VAL A 97 -8.88 -10.27 8.57
N LEU A 98 -7.78 -10.68 7.95
CA LEU A 98 -7.39 -12.08 7.72
C LEU A 98 -7.51 -13.00 8.97
N PRO A 99 -7.02 -12.63 10.17
CA PRO A 99 -7.14 -13.46 11.38
C PRO A 99 -8.52 -13.39 12.03
N ILE A 100 -9.33 -12.36 11.78
CA ILE A 100 -10.63 -12.16 12.42
C ILE A 100 -11.58 -13.33 12.17
N PRO A 101 -11.88 -13.77 10.92
CA PRO A 101 -12.83 -14.86 10.69
C PRO A 101 -12.34 -16.21 11.24
N ILE A 102 -11.03 -16.42 11.34
CA ILE A 102 -10.44 -17.63 11.95
C ILE A 102 -10.69 -17.63 13.45
N VAL A 103 -10.47 -16.50 14.13
CA VAL A 103 -10.72 -16.34 15.56
C VAL A 103 -12.22 -16.33 15.89
N LEU A 104 -13.06 -15.73 15.02
CA LEU A 104 -14.52 -15.71 15.21
C LEU A 104 -15.15 -17.09 15.06
N LYS A 105 -14.61 -17.96 14.19
CA LYS A 105 -15.02 -19.37 14.08
C LYS A 105 -14.76 -20.17 15.36
N LEU A 106 -13.99 -19.64 16.31
CA LEU A 106 -13.69 -20.23 17.60
C LEU A 106 -14.48 -19.61 18.77
N GLN A 107 -15.61 -18.92 18.50
CA GLN A 107 -16.50 -18.24 19.47
C GLN A 107 -15.92 -17.00 20.18
N MET A 108 -15.72 -15.88 19.47
CA MET A 108 -15.52 -14.55 20.10
C MET A 108 -16.19 -13.41 19.31
N GLN A 109 -16.39 -12.24 19.96
CA GLN A 109 -17.47 -11.25 19.74
C GLN A 109 -17.20 -10.09 18.74
N LYS A 110 -18.27 -9.34 18.42
CA LYS A 110 -18.44 -8.28 17.41
C LYS A 110 -17.51 -7.04 17.49
N SER A 111 -16.66 -6.90 18.52
CA SER A 111 -15.81 -5.71 18.76
C SER A 111 -14.80 -5.39 17.64
N LYS A 112 -14.34 -6.39 16.89
CA LYS A 112 -13.32 -6.15 15.85
C LYS A 112 -13.87 -5.46 14.58
N LYS A 113 -15.19 -5.45 14.41
CA LYS A 113 -15.86 -4.79 13.28
C LYS A 113 -15.80 -3.26 13.40
N ILE A 114 -15.78 -2.73 14.62
CA ILE A 114 -15.78 -1.29 14.92
C ILE A 114 -14.38 -0.69 14.70
N ILE A 115 -13.32 -1.40 15.10
CA ILE A 115 -11.94 -0.97 14.90
C ILE A 115 -11.63 -0.80 13.40
N LEU A 116 -12.08 -1.74 12.57
CA LEU A 116 -11.88 -1.66 11.12
C LEU A 116 -12.57 -0.45 10.48
N MET A 117 -13.80 -0.15 10.92
CA MET A 117 -14.53 1.04 10.47
C MET A 117 -13.85 2.33 10.95
N GLY A 118 -13.27 2.34 12.16
CA GLY A 118 -12.50 3.47 12.69
C GLY A 118 -11.23 3.79 11.88
N PHE A 119 -10.45 2.77 11.53
CA PHE A 119 -9.24 2.97 10.70
C PHE A 119 -9.56 3.47 9.29
N PHE A 120 -10.63 2.95 8.67
CA PHE A 120 -11.07 3.40 7.35
C PHE A 120 -11.57 4.87 7.38
N GLY A 121 -12.26 5.25 8.46
CA GLY A 121 -12.70 6.63 8.69
C GLY A 121 -11.54 7.61 8.78
N LEU A 122 -10.48 7.25 9.52
CA LEU A 122 -9.29 8.10 9.66
C LEU A 122 -8.59 8.34 8.33
N GLY A 123 -8.34 7.29 7.53
CA GLY A 123 -7.70 7.42 6.22
C GLY A 123 -8.46 8.35 5.26
N ILE A 124 -9.79 8.24 5.22
CA ILE A 124 -10.64 9.12 4.40
C ILE A 124 -10.59 10.57 4.90
N THR A 125 -10.61 10.80 6.21
CA THR A 125 -10.52 12.15 6.77
C THR A 125 -9.18 12.84 6.52
N TYR A 126 -8.07 12.09 6.38
CA TYR A 126 -6.77 12.66 6.01
C TYR A 126 -6.60 12.88 4.49
N VAL A 127 -7.28 12.11 3.64
CA VAL A 127 -7.17 12.22 2.17
C VAL A 127 -8.12 13.27 1.57
N LEU A 128 -9.29 13.47 2.17
CA LEU A 128 -10.29 14.47 1.75
C LEU A 128 -9.81 15.94 1.76
N PRO A 129 -8.99 16.43 2.71
CA PRO A 129 -8.54 17.83 2.70
C PRO A 129 -7.59 18.19 1.53
N LEU A 130 -7.12 17.23 0.74
CA LEU A 130 -6.23 17.51 -0.39
C LEU A 130 -6.92 18.13 -1.61
N ASN A 131 -8.26 18.20 -1.66
CA ASN A 131 -8.98 19.02 -2.64
C ASN A 131 -9.24 20.47 -2.13
N ALA A 132 -8.92 20.77 -0.87
CA ALA A 132 -9.22 22.05 -0.22
C ALA A 132 -7.98 22.91 0.05
N CYS A 133 -6.77 22.43 -0.24
CA CYS A 133 -5.56 23.25 -0.23
C CYS A 133 -5.23 23.66 -1.67
N PRO A 134 -5.62 24.87 -2.13
CA PRO A 134 -5.09 25.40 -3.37
C PRO A 134 -3.57 25.53 -3.18
N VAL A 135 -2.84 25.05 -4.18
CA VAL A 135 -1.40 25.27 -4.29
C VAL A 135 -1.19 26.78 -4.45
N VAL A 136 -0.79 27.47 -3.38
CA VAL A 136 -0.20 28.81 -3.37
C VAL A 136 0.97 28.78 -2.40
#